data_AF-A0A2V8YQT7-F1
#
_entry.id   AF-A0A2V8YQT7-F1
#
_cell.length_a   1.000
_cell.length_b   1.000
_cell.length_c   1.000
_cell.angle_alpha   90.00
_cell.angle_beta   90.00
_cell.angle_gamma   90.00
#
_symmetry.space_group_name_H-M   'P 1'
#
loop_
_entity.id
_entity.type
_entity.pdbx_description
1 polymer ?
#
loop_
_entity_poly.entity_id
_entity_poly.type
_entity_poly.pdbx_seq_one_letter_code
_entity_poly.pdbx_strand_id
1 'polypeptide(L)'
;MDRRSFANALIVSQVGFALVLLVASGLLLRTFERLVEIKPGFVPDNVLTMRFSLPVAAINSGKTASSTPYDPLHVASFSASLLDRISSVPGVSQAAIATGAPFASEGYNTTFDIKGRQVDPTKPEPFANVTLVTPQYFAALKIPLIS
;
A
#
# COMPACT_ATOMS: atom_id res chain seq x y z
N MET A 1 13.19 -49.19 -35.64
CA MET A 1 12.44 -48.13 -34.94
C MET A 1 12.15 -47.05 -35.96
N ASP A 2 10.90 -46.98 -36.43
CA ASP A 2 10.55 -46.26 -37.65
C ASP A 2 10.53 -44.74 -37.46
N ARG A 3 11.21 -44.01 -38.35
CA ARG A 3 11.27 -42.53 -38.38
C ARG A 3 9.89 -41.86 -38.28
N ARG A 4 8.84 -42.53 -38.75
CA ARG A 4 7.45 -42.05 -38.73
C ARG A 4 6.84 -42.01 -37.32
N SER A 5 7.21 -42.92 -36.41
CA SER A 5 6.68 -42.93 -35.04
C SER A 5 7.24 -41.79 -34.20
N PHE A 6 8.52 -41.45 -34.38
CA PHE A 6 9.15 -40.30 -33.72
C PHE A 6 8.54 -38.96 -34.14
N ALA A 7 8.28 -38.77 -35.43
CA ALA A 7 7.63 -37.55 -35.93
C ALA A 7 6.20 -37.40 -35.38
N ASN A 8 5.42 -38.47 -35.36
CA ASN A 8 4.06 -38.45 -34.81
C ASN A 8 4.05 -38.16 -33.30
N ALA A 9 4.99 -38.72 -32.53
CA ALA A 9 5.12 -38.43 -31.11
C ALA A 9 5.45 -36.95 -30.84
N LEU A 10 6.31 -36.35 -31.66
CA LEU A 10 6.64 -34.92 -31.55
C LEU A 10 5.42 -34.03 -31.81
N ILE A 11 4.63 -34.35 -32.84
CA ILE A 11 3.43 -33.59 -33.22
C ILE A 11 2.37 -33.67 -32.12
N VAL A 12 2.11 -34.86 -31.58
CA VAL A 12 1.15 -35.04 -30.47
C VAL A 12 1.59 -34.27 -29.23
N SER A 13 2.88 -34.30 -28.90
CA SER A 13 3.44 -33.53 -27.78
C SER A 13 3.30 -32.01 -28.00
N GLN A 14 3.60 -31.52 -29.20
CA GLN A 14 3.47 -30.11 -29.55
C GLN A 14 2.02 -29.61 -29.41
N VAL A 15 1.06 -30.37 -29.94
CA VAL A 15 -0.37 -30.02 -29.82
C VAL A 15 -0.83 -30.12 -28.36
N GLY A 16 -0.39 -31.13 -27.62
CA GLY A 16 -0.66 -31.26 -26.19
C GLY A 16 -0.17 -30.05 -25.39
N PHE A 17 1.07 -29.62 -25.60
CA PHE A 17 1.62 -28.43 -24.94
C PHE A 17 0.89 -27.15 -25.36
N ALA A 18 0.54 -27.00 -26.64
CA ALA A 18 -0.22 -25.85 -27.11
C ALA A 18 -1.59 -25.74 -26.42
N LEU A 19 -2.30 -26.87 -26.26
CA LEU A 19 -3.57 -26.92 -25.55
C LEU A 19 -3.41 -26.60 -24.06
N VAL A 20 -2.39 -27.14 -23.39
CA VAL A 20 -2.09 -26.84 -21.99
C VAL A 20 -1.80 -25.35 -21.79
N LEU A 21 -0.96 -24.75 -22.64
CA LEU A 21 -0.65 -23.33 -22.60
C LEU A 21 -1.89 -22.46 -22.86
N LEU A 22 -2.73 -22.85 -23.81
CA LEU A 22 -3.96 -22.14 -24.12
C LEU A 22 -4.93 -22.15 -22.93
N VAL A 23 -5.11 -23.30 -22.29
CA VAL A 23 -5.97 -23.42 -21.09
C VAL A 23 -5.40 -22.63 -19.92
N ALA A 24 -4.08 -22.72 -19.69
CA ALA A 24 -3.41 -21.98 -18.61
C ALA A 24 -3.51 -20.47 -18.81
N SER A 25 -3.31 -19.98 -20.03
CA SER A 25 -3.45 -18.57 -20.39
C SER A 25 -4.89 -18.07 -20.22
N GLY A 26 -5.88 -18.85 -20.68
CA GLY A 26 -7.30 -18.52 -20.50
C GLY A 26 -7.71 -18.45 -19.02
N LEU A 27 -7.18 -19.38 -18.20
CA LEU A 27 -7.44 -19.36 -16.76
C LEU A 27 -6.79 -18.16 -16.07
N LEU A 28 -5.56 -17.79 -16.47
CA LEU A 28 -4.88 -16.60 -15.96
C LEU A 28 -5.66 -15.32 -16.29
N LEU A 29 -6.12 -15.16 -17.53
CA LEU A 29 -6.95 -14.02 -17.93
C LEU A 29 -8.25 -13.96 -17.11
N ARG A 30 -8.96 -15.07 -16.99
CA ARG A 30 -10.19 -15.16 -16.17
C ARG A 30 -9.94 -14.82 -14.70
N THR A 31 -8.78 -15.22 -14.17
CA THR A 31 -8.39 -14.92 -12.79
C THR A 31 -8.05 -13.44 -12.63
N PHE A 32 -7.36 -12.86 -13.61
CA PHE A 32 -7.01 -11.45 -13.63
C PHE A 32 -8.25 -10.55 -13.73
N GLU A 33 -9.21 -10.88 -14.61
CA GLU A 33 -10.49 -10.16 -14.70
C GLU A 33 -11.20 -10.11 -13.34
N ARG A 34 -11.30 -11.27 -12.67
CA ARG A 34 -11.88 -11.34 -11.32
C ARG A 34 -11.10 -10.51 -10.31
N LEU A 35 -9.76 -10.50 -10.40
CA LEU A 35 -8.92 -9.76 -9.46
C LEU A 35 -9.11 -8.25 -9.60
N VAL A 36 -9.28 -7.75 -10.83
CA VAL A 36 -9.51 -6.33 -11.12
C VAL A 36 -10.93 -5.89 -10.68
N GLU A 37 -11.92 -6.79 -10.74
CA GLU A 37 -13.29 -6.50 -10.28
C GLU A 37 -13.46 -6.53 -8.75
N ILE A 38 -12.52 -7.11 -8.02
CA ILE A 38 -12.59 -7.14 -6.56
C ILE A 38 -12.48 -5.71 -6.03
N LYS A 39 -13.54 -5.28 -5.34
CA LYS A 39 -13.56 -4.00 -4.64
C LYS A 39 -12.54 -4.05 -3.49
N PRO A 40 -11.49 -3.21 -3.50
CA PRO A 40 -10.38 -3.32 -2.55
C PRO A 40 -10.73 -2.82 -1.13
N GLY A 41 -11.99 -2.54 -0.84
CA GLY A 41 -12.45 -1.95 0.42
C GLY A 41 -12.30 -0.42 0.52
N PHE A 42 -11.78 0.23 -0.53
CA PHE A 42 -11.74 1.68 -0.69
C PHE A 42 -12.10 2.07 -2.14
N VAL A 43 -12.37 3.35 -2.37
CA VAL A 43 -12.72 3.88 -3.70
C VAL A 43 -11.57 4.76 -4.21
N PRO A 44 -10.79 4.31 -5.22
CA PRO A 44 -9.71 5.10 -5.82
C PRO A 44 -10.21 6.20 -6.78
N ASP A 45 -11.46 6.14 -7.22
CA ASP A 45 -12.01 7.07 -8.20
C ASP A 45 -12.06 8.50 -7.65
N ASN A 46 -11.55 9.45 -8.45
CA ASN A 46 -11.45 10.87 -8.09
C ASN A 46 -10.57 11.16 -6.86
N VAL A 47 -9.58 10.31 -6.59
CA VAL A 47 -8.57 10.53 -5.56
C VAL A 47 -7.27 11.05 -6.18
N LEU A 48 -6.84 12.24 -5.78
CA LEU A 48 -5.52 12.78 -6.13
C LEU A 48 -4.57 12.60 -4.94
N THR A 49 -3.49 11.86 -5.14
CA THR A 49 -2.44 11.68 -4.14
C THR A 49 -1.26 12.60 -4.41
N MET A 50 -0.75 13.27 -3.38
CA MET A 50 0.47 14.07 -3.45
C MET A 50 1.43 13.66 -2.34
N ARG A 51 2.72 13.65 -2.65
CA ARG A 51 3.78 13.39 -1.68
C ARG A 51 4.49 14.69 -1.38
N PHE A 52 4.69 14.96 -0.09
CA PHE A 52 5.50 16.06 0.37
C PHE A 52 6.39 15.57 1.50
N SER A 53 7.58 16.15 1.60
CA SER A 53 8.47 15.96 2.73
C SER A 53 8.55 17.27 3.48
N LEU A 54 8.34 17.22 4.78
CA LEU A 54 8.67 18.35 5.64
C LEU A 54 10.20 18.40 5.75
N PRO A 55 10.88 19.45 5.26
CA PRO A 55 12.32 19.56 5.44
C PRO A 55 12.61 19.60 6.94
N VAL A 56 13.39 18.62 7.42
CA VAL A 56 13.90 18.56 8.80
C VAL A 56 14.86 19.72 9.09
N ALA A 57 15.20 20.52 8.08
CA ALA A 57 16.09 21.66 8.16
C ALA A 57 15.30 22.98 8.27
N ALA A 58 14.83 23.30 9.47
CA ALA A 58 14.73 24.67 10.02
C ALA A 58 13.96 24.69 11.35
N ILE A 59 14.34 23.84 12.31
CA ILE A 59 14.25 24.29 13.70
C ILE A 59 15.48 25.18 13.89
N ASN A 60 15.28 26.47 13.67
CA ASN A 60 16.29 27.52 13.80
C ASN A 60 16.88 27.49 15.21
N SER A 61 17.99 26.76 15.42
CA SER A 61 18.87 26.86 16.60
C SER A 61 20.15 26.03 16.42
N GLY A 62 20.90 26.20 15.33
CA GLY A 62 22.34 25.86 15.25
C GLY A 62 22.85 24.58 15.95
N LYS A 63 22.07 23.50 15.99
CA LYS A 63 22.42 22.25 16.67
C LYS A 63 22.20 21.11 15.70
N THR A 64 23.26 20.34 15.55
CA THR A 64 23.38 19.10 14.78
C THR A 64 22.09 18.28 14.74
N ALA A 65 21.77 17.79 13.54
CA ALA A 65 20.61 16.97 13.16
C ALA A 65 20.40 15.67 13.97
N SER A 66 21.17 15.47 15.04
CA SER A 66 21.07 14.39 16.01
C SER A 66 20.44 14.80 17.35
N SER A 67 20.02 16.05 17.52
CA SER A 67 19.63 16.58 18.85
C SER A 67 18.50 17.61 18.87
N THR A 68 17.73 17.73 17.79
CA THR A 68 16.53 18.59 17.80
C THR A 68 15.28 17.76 18.06
N PRO A 69 14.50 18.04 19.12
CA PRO A 69 13.24 17.35 19.36
C PRO A 69 12.31 17.58 18.18
N TYR A 70 11.85 16.50 17.57
CA TYR A 70 10.68 16.50 16.71
C TYR A 70 9.54 17.13 17.49
N ASP A 71 9.16 18.39 17.20
CA ASP A 71 8.05 19.06 17.88
C ASP A 71 6.73 18.58 17.24
N PRO A 72 5.97 17.69 17.90
CA PRO A 72 4.76 17.12 17.33
C PRO A 72 3.69 18.19 17.10
N LEU A 73 3.72 19.28 17.88
CA LEU A 73 2.76 20.38 17.77
C LEU A 73 2.99 21.19 16.49
N HIS A 74 4.23 21.34 16.06
CA HIS A 74 4.56 22.05 14.82
C HIS A 74 4.07 21.28 13.60
N VAL A 75 4.27 19.96 13.58
CA VAL A 75 3.80 19.10 12.49
C VAL A 75 2.28 19.04 12.46
N ALA A 76 1.63 18.96 13.62
CA ALA A 76 0.17 18.95 13.72
C ALA A 76 -0.45 20.28 13.22
N SER A 77 0.11 21.43 13.62
CA SER A 77 -0.41 22.75 13.21
C SER A 77 -0.18 23.03 11.72
N PHE A 78 0.96 22.62 11.16
CA PHE A 78 1.20 22.67 9.72
C PHE A 78 0.21 21.79 8.96
N SER A 79 0.03 20.55 9.40
CA SER A 79 -0.87 19.58 8.77
C SER A 79 -2.32 20.08 8.77
N ALA A 80 -2.78 20.66 9.87
CA ALA A 80 -4.10 21.29 9.96
C ALA A 80 -4.25 22.45 8.98
N SER A 81 -3.28 23.38 8.95
CA SER A 81 -3.31 24.54 8.05
C SER A 81 -3.28 24.15 6.57
N LEU A 82 -2.54 23.09 6.23
CA LEU A 82 -2.47 22.54 4.88
C LEU A 82 -3.81 21.93 4.47
N LEU A 83 -4.43 21.14 5.35
CA LEU A 83 -5.74 20.55 5.09
C LEU A 83 -6.83 21.60 4.92
N ASP A 84 -6.83 22.65 5.74
CA ASP A 84 -7.79 23.75 5.61
C ASP A 84 -7.69 24.45 4.26
N ARG A 85 -6.46 24.70 3.78
CA ARG A 85 -6.23 25.32 2.47
C ARG A 85 -6.68 24.42 1.33
N ILE A 86 -6.35 23.13 1.35
CA ILE A 86 -6.75 22.20 0.30
C ILE A 86 -8.26 22.01 0.29
N SER A 87 -8.88 21.89 1.46
CA SER A 87 -10.34 21.73 1.59
C SER A 87 -11.11 22.97 1.10
N SER A 88 -10.47 24.15 1.07
CA SER A 88 -11.07 25.38 0.54
C SER A 88 -11.07 25.48 -0.99
N VAL A 89 -10.35 24.59 -1.70
CA VAL A 89 -10.26 24.61 -3.16
C VAL A 89 -11.59 24.10 -3.77
N PRO A 90 -12.21 24.84 -4.71
CA PRO A 90 -13.42 24.39 -5.38
C PRO A 90 -13.25 23.03 -6.06
N GLY A 91 -14.15 22.09 -5.79
CA GLY A 91 -14.11 20.72 -6.32
C GLY A 91 -13.49 19.69 -5.37
N VAL A 92 -12.83 20.12 -4.28
CA VAL A 92 -12.37 19.21 -3.22
C VAL A 92 -13.54 18.86 -2.31
N SER A 93 -13.92 17.58 -2.28
CA SER A 93 -14.94 17.09 -1.34
C SER A 93 -14.37 16.74 0.03
N GLN A 94 -13.19 16.11 0.06
CA GLN A 94 -12.49 15.69 1.28
C GLN A 94 -10.98 15.72 1.05
N ALA A 95 -10.23 16.02 2.11
CA ALA A 95 -8.78 15.99 2.12
C ALA A 95 -8.29 15.28 3.38
N ALA A 96 -7.22 14.51 3.25
CA ALA A 96 -6.59 13.79 4.35
C ALA A 96 -5.09 13.70 4.14
N ILE A 97 -4.34 13.58 5.24
CA ILE A 97 -2.91 13.30 5.23
C ILE A 97 -2.72 11.88 5.75
N ALA A 98 -1.87 11.13 5.07
CA ALA A 98 -1.45 9.82 5.49
C ALA A 98 0.03 9.61 5.19
N THR A 99 0.69 8.77 5.99
CA THR A 99 2.07 8.36 5.76
C THR A 99 2.18 7.22 4.74
N GLY A 100 1.05 6.69 4.28
CA GLY A 100 0.96 5.68 3.25
C GLY A 100 -0.46 5.59 2.69
N ALA A 101 -0.58 5.45 1.38
CA ALA A 101 -1.85 5.18 0.70
C ALA A 101 -2.18 3.66 0.76
N PRO A 102 -3.44 3.26 0.49
CA PRO A 102 -3.77 1.84 0.41
C PRO A 102 -2.91 1.13 -0.65
N PHE A 103 -2.42 -0.07 -0.33
CA PHE A 103 -1.48 -0.86 -1.14
C PHE A 103 -0.11 -0.22 -1.41
N ALA A 104 0.17 0.98 -0.91
CA ALA A 104 1.51 1.55 -0.96
C ALA A 104 2.40 0.81 0.04
N SER A 105 3.64 0.52 -0.34
CA SER A 105 4.67 -0.04 0.55
C SER A 105 5.25 1.02 1.49
N GLU A 106 4.41 1.95 1.96
CA GLU A 106 4.76 3.12 2.74
C GLU A 106 4.33 2.93 4.22
N GLY A 107 4.59 3.93 5.07
CA GLY A 107 4.38 3.84 6.51
C GLY A 107 5.64 3.43 7.28
N TYR A 108 5.46 3.12 8.56
CA TYR A 108 6.55 2.83 9.49
C TYR A 108 6.45 1.39 9.98
N ASN A 109 7.54 0.65 9.88
CA ASN A 109 7.63 -0.64 10.56
C ASN A 109 8.02 -0.39 12.02
N THR A 110 7.24 -0.92 12.95
CA THR A 110 7.52 -0.84 14.39
C THR A 110 7.41 -2.22 15.00
N THR A 111 8.23 -2.49 16.02
CA THR A 111 8.07 -3.68 16.85
C THR A 111 7.12 -3.38 18.01
N PHE A 112 6.46 -4.42 18.52
CA PHE A 112 5.52 -4.27 19.62
C PHE A 112 5.47 -5.52 20.49
N ASP A 113 5.15 -5.29 21.77
CA ASP A 113 4.93 -6.37 22.73
C ASP A 113 3.46 -6.73 22.83
N ILE A 114 3.20 -8.04 22.95
CA ILE A 114 1.85 -8.55 23.20
C ILE A 114 1.69 -8.75 24.70
N LYS A 115 0.82 -7.96 25.34
CA LYS A 115 0.53 -8.09 26.76
C LYS A 115 0.12 -9.53 27.10
N GLY A 116 0.85 -10.17 28.01
CA GLY A 116 0.62 -11.56 28.42
C GLY A 116 1.41 -12.62 27.62
N ARG A 117 2.23 -12.22 26.64
CA ARG A 117 3.16 -13.10 25.92
C ARG A 117 4.57 -12.90 26.46
N GLN A 118 5.25 -13.98 26.86
CA GLN A 118 6.69 -13.91 27.15
C GLN A 118 7.46 -13.63 25.85
N VAL A 119 8.33 -12.63 25.88
CA VAL A 119 9.25 -12.32 24.80
C VAL A 119 10.36 -13.38 24.80
N ASP A 120 10.47 -14.13 23.71
CA ASP A 120 11.51 -15.12 23.49
C ASP A 120 12.64 -14.46 22.69
N PRO A 121 13.81 -14.19 23.29
CA PRO A 121 14.91 -13.48 22.62
C PRO A 121 15.53 -14.29 21.48
N THR A 122 15.20 -15.56 21.32
CA THR A 122 15.65 -16.39 20.20
C THR A 122 14.77 -16.26 18.96
N LYS A 123 13.62 -15.60 19.07
CA LYS A 123 12.66 -15.40 17.98
C LYS A 123 12.67 -13.95 17.51
N PRO A 124 12.42 -13.71 16.21
CA PRO A 124 12.19 -12.36 15.71
C PRO A 124 11.04 -11.68 16.46
N GLU A 125 11.23 -10.42 16.83
CA GLU A 125 10.16 -9.62 17.43
C GLU A 125 8.97 -9.49 16.47
N PRO A 126 7.74 -9.43 17.00
CA PRO A 126 6.59 -9.08 16.18
C PRO A 126 6.80 -7.67 15.63
N PHE A 127 6.57 -7.50 14.32
CA PHE A 127 6.55 -6.18 13.70
C PHE A 127 5.20 -5.92 13.06
N ALA A 128 4.81 -4.65 13.05
CA ALA A 128 3.63 -4.16 12.36
C ALA A 128 4.03 -2.99 11.47
N ASN A 129 3.39 -2.90 10.31
CA ASN A 129 3.40 -1.68 9.52
C ASN A 129 2.32 -0.74 10.06
N VAL A 130 2.73 0.47 10.44
CA VAL A 130 1.88 1.52 11.00
C VAL A 130 1.75 2.64 9.99
N THR A 131 0.52 2.94 9.62
CA THR A 131 0.17 4.12 8.83
C THR A 131 -0.48 5.15 9.73
N LEU A 132 0.12 6.34 9.84
CA LEU A 132 -0.49 7.47 10.52
C LEU A 132 -1.42 8.17 9.54
N VAL A 133 -2.65 8.44 9.97
CA VAL A 133 -3.70 9.03 9.13
C VAL A 133 -4.44 10.11 9.91
N THR A 134 -4.92 11.14 9.22
CA THR A 134 -5.86 12.11 9.79
C THR A 134 -7.28 11.53 9.84
N PRO A 135 -8.17 12.01 10.73
CA PRO A 135 -9.51 11.45 10.90
C PRO A 135 -10.33 11.32 9.60
N GLN A 136 -10.14 12.25 8.66
CA GLN A 136 -10.85 12.31 7.38
C GLN A 136 -10.38 11.25 6.37
N TYR A 137 -9.31 10.51 6.64
CA TYR A 137 -8.71 9.56 5.69
C TYR A 137 -9.68 8.47 5.23
N PHE A 138 -10.39 7.84 6.16
CA PHE A 138 -11.36 6.80 5.83
C PHE A 138 -12.51 7.36 5.01
N ALA A 139 -13.00 8.55 5.36
CA ALA A 139 -14.07 9.19 4.63
C ALA A 139 -13.62 9.64 3.21
N ALA A 140 -12.38 10.13 3.07
CA ALA A 140 -11.81 10.56 1.79
C ALA A 140 -11.66 9.37 0.81
N LEU A 141 -11.34 8.19 1.34
CA LEU A 141 -11.24 6.94 0.60
C LEU A 141 -12.53 6.11 0.59
N LYS A 142 -13.62 6.62 1.19
CA LYS A 142 -14.91 5.94 1.34
C LYS A 142 -14.80 4.53 1.95
N ILE A 143 -13.88 4.36 2.89
CA ILE A 143 -13.69 3.13 3.66
C ILE A 143 -14.74 3.08 4.77
N PRO A 144 -15.60 2.05 4.83
CA PRO A 144 -16.60 1.92 5.87
C PRO A 144 -15.95 1.53 7.21
N LEU A 145 -16.32 2.23 8.28
CA LEU A 145 -15.97 1.84 9.64
C LEU A 145 -17.06 0.93 10.19
N ILE A 146 -16.68 -0.25 10.68
CA ILE A 146 -17.59 -1.17 11.36
C ILE A 146 -17.59 -0.76 12.84
N SER A 147 -18.76 -0.35 13.33
CA SER A 147 -19.02 0.00 14.74
C SER A 147 -19.61 -1.18 15.50
#